data_AF-V4NIZ9-F1
#
_entry.id   AF-V4NIZ9-F1
#
_cell.length_a   1.000
_cell.length_b   1.000
_cell.length_c   1.000
_cell.angle_alpha   90.00
_cell.angle_beta   90.00
_cell.angle_gamma   90.00
#
_symmetry.space_group_name_H-M   'P 1'
#
loop_
_entity.id
_entity.type
_entity.pdbx_description
1 polymer ?
#
loop_
_entity_poly.entity_id
_entity_poly.type
_entity_poly.pdbx_seq_one_letter_code
_entity_poly.pdbx_strand_id
1 'polypeptide(L)'
;MEKLCLRNSVSLMTMVVIVLLPRCTLSTTSTYSRPEKLYVNCGSDSNVTYGNRTFVGDMISGGNSVSFTKKGTEAINQSGSGIYEMVRIFTSPSSYKFQLDSVGLHFVRLHFSAVSSRTQLLAARFTISATSHLKSFSLQNFNETPRVEEFLLMIDSPEFEIRFVPDHSSMAFVNAIEVFSAPDDLEIPSDSDKNLHTVYRLNVGGKKITPENDTLGRTWSLDDDFLYEKDSARNINSTQKPNYESGTVTQFTAPDFVYQTAKTMNHSSNEGVVEGMLMNVTWSFKVKSSSRHFIRVHFCDIKSESQNPDSDFYLYVNGQSRLDVKPSE
;
A
#
# COMPACT_ATOMS: atom_id res chain seq x y z
N MET A 1 18.68 -15.84 15.70
CA MET A 1 19.94 -15.13 16.04
C MET A 1 20.87 -16.13 16.70
N GLU A 2 21.67 -16.85 15.92
CA GLU A 2 22.61 -17.85 16.44
C GLU A 2 23.94 -17.18 16.80
N LYS A 3 24.37 -17.37 18.05
CA LYS A 3 25.68 -16.99 18.58
C LYS A 3 26.60 -18.20 18.52
N LEU A 4 27.82 -18.04 18.02
CA LEU A 4 28.87 -19.05 18.13
C LEU A 4 30.12 -18.46 18.80
N CYS A 5 30.47 -19.02 19.96
CA CYS A 5 31.75 -18.83 20.64
C CYS A 5 32.82 -19.73 20.00
N LEU A 6 34.05 -19.24 19.88
CA LEU A 6 35.22 -20.05 19.54
C LEU A 6 36.12 -20.25 20.77
N ARG A 7 36.45 -21.51 21.01
CA ARG A 7 37.38 -22.03 22.02
C ARG A 7 38.73 -22.23 21.34
N ASN A 8 39.79 -21.66 21.91
CA ASN A 8 41.16 -21.76 21.39
C ASN A 8 41.71 -23.20 21.48
N SER A 9 42.31 -23.66 20.39
CA SER A 9 43.24 -24.79 20.33
C SER A 9 44.15 -24.60 19.11
N VAL A 10 45.44 -24.36 19.34
CA VAL A 10 46.46 -24.18 18.30
C VAL A 10 46.91 -25.56 17.81
N SER A 11 46.77 -25.84 16.52
CA SER A 11 47.43 -26.96 15.86
C SER A 11 47.95 -26.52 14.50
N LEU A 12 49.21 -26.86 14.24
CA LEU A 12 50.02 -26.43 13.11
C LEU A 12 49.48 -27.09 11.82
N MET A 13 48.84 -26.29 10.96
CA MET A 13 48.35 -26.74 9.65
C MET A 13 48.95 -25.87 8.55
N THR A 14 49.50 -26.55 7.54
CA THR A 14 50.05 -26.02 6.30
C THR A 14 49.15 -24.95 5.68
N MET A 15 49.69 -23.75 5.47
CA MET A 15 49.02 -22.63 4.80
C MET A 15 48.87 -22.94 3.30
N VAL A 16 47.70 -23.46 2.91
CA VAL A 16 47.22 -23.40 1.53
C VAL A 16 46.57 -22.03 1.35
N VAL A 17 47.24 -21.14 0.64
CA VAL A 17 46.67 -19.84 0.25
C VAL A 17 45.70 -20.09 -0.90
N ILE A 18 44.42 -20.27 -0.58
CA ILE A 18 43.33 -20.23 -1.55
C ILE A 18 43.07 -18.76 -1.83
N VAL A 19 43.52 -18.26 -2.99
CA VAL A 19 43.10 -16.95 -3.50
C VAL A 19 41.64 -17.09 -3.94
N LEU A 20 40.72 -16.87 -3.00
CA LEU A 20 39.32 -16.61 -3.29
C LEU A 20 39.26 -15.24 -3.95
N LEU A 21 39.39 -15.20 -5.27
CA LEU A 21 38.93 -14.07 -6.06
C LEU A 21 37.50 -13.76 -5.59
N PRO A 22 37.18 -12.53 -5.14
CA PRO A 22 35.82 -12.20 -4.83
C PRO A 22 35.05 -12.44 -6.13
N ARG A 23 34.15 -13.43 -6.12
CA ARG A 23 33.10 -13.46 -7.12
C ARG A 23 32.31 -12.19 -6.84
N CYS A 24 32.65 -11.11 -7.55
CA CYS A 24 31.72 -10.04 -7.80
C CYS A 24 30.54 -10.69 -8.53
N THR A 25 29.62 -11.25 -7.75
CA THR A 25 28.24 -11.36 -8.21
C THR A 25 27.88 -9.93 -8.53
N LEU A 26 27.80 -9.60 -9.81
CA LEU A 26 27.03 -8.45 -10.25
C LEU A 26 25.64 -8.70 -9.65
N SER A 27 25.38 -8.08 -8.50
CA SER A 27 24.06 -8.02 -7.94
C SER A 27 23.33 -7.07 -8.87
N THR A 28 22.66 -7.66 -9.87
CA THR A 28 21.70 -6.94 -10.67
C THR A 28 20.69 -6.39 -9.68
N THR A 29 20.69 -5.08 -9.45
CA THR A 29 19.56 -4.41 -8.84
C THR A 29 18.37 -4.75 -9.72
N SER A 30 17.57 -5.73 -9.33
CA SER A 30 16.36 -6.03 -10.08
C SER A 30 15.46 -4.83 -9.85
N THR A 31 15.41 -3.95 -10.84
CA THR A 31 14.35 -2.96 -10.90
C THR A 31 13.09 -3.77 -11.04
N TYR A 32 12.30 -3.89 -9.96
CA TYR A 32 10.98 -4.47 -10.03
C TYR A 32 10.17 -3.67 -11.07
N SER A 33 10.10 -4.18 -12.29
CA SER A 33 9.14 -3.73 -13.27
C SER A 33 7.89 -4.55 -13.01
N ARG A 34 6.79 -3.88 -12.63
CA ARG A 34 5.49 -4.51 -12.41
C ARG A 34 5.21 -5.50 -13.56
N PRO A 35 5.39 -6.82 -13.34
CA PRO A 35 5.51 -7.79 -14.44
C PRO A 35 4.23 -7.84 -15.26
N GLU A 36 3.12 -7.63 -14.56
CA GLU A 36 1.77 -7.67 -15.08
C GLU A 36 0.97 -6.48 -14.53
N LYS A 37 0.31 -5.74 -15.42
CA LYS A 37 -0.47 -4.55 -15.05
C LYS A 37 -1.71 -4.39 -15.93
N LEU A 38 -2.88 -4.57 -15.33
CA LEU A 38 -4.17 -4.34 -15.95
C LEU A 38 -4.79 -3.10 -15.31
N TYR A 39 -4.64 -1.96 -15.97
CA TYR A 39 -5.26 -0.69 -15.57
C TYR A 39 -6.41 -0.39 -16.52
N VAL A 40 -7.62 -0.39 -15.99
CA VAL A 40 -8.85 -0.28 -16.76
C VAL A 40 -9.47 1.09 -16.53
N ASN A 41 -9.70 1.83 -17.61
CA ASN A 41 -10.49 3.06 -17.63
C ASN A 41 -11.94 2.69 -17.96
N CYS A 42 -12.78 2.57 -16.93
CA CYS A 42 -14.09 1.94 -17.03
C CYS A 42 -15.11 2.86 -17.71
N GLY A 43 -15.80 2.34 -18.72
CA GLY A 43 -16.79 3.12 -19.48
C GLY A 43 -16.16 4.02 -20.55
N SER A 44 -14.87 3.88 -20.84
CA SER A 44 -14.15 4.73 -21.81
C SER A 44 -13.75 3.94 -23.05
N ASP A 45 -13.81 4.62 -24.20
CA ASP A 45 -13.29 4.17 -25.50
C ASP A 45 -11.89 4.72 -25.80
N SER A 46 -11.25 5.36 -24.82
CA SER A 46 -9.92 5.96 -24.96
C SER A 46 -9.01 5.66 -23.76
N ASN A 47 -7.70 5.71 -24.02
CA ASN A 47 -6.69 5.56 -22.99
C ASN A 47 -6.45 6.90 -22.29
N VAL A 48 -6.18 6.86 -20.99
CA VAL A 48 -5.86 8.04 -20.19
C VAL A 48 -4.63 7.79 -19.33
N THR A 49 -3.80 8.82 -19.13
CA THR A 49 -2.65 8.73 -18.23
C THR A 49 -2.99 9.36 -16.89
N TYR A 50 -2.76 8.63 -15.80
CA TYR A 50 -3.01 9.06 -14.42
C TYR A 50 -1.93 8.52 -13.49
N GLY A 51 -1.28 9.37 -12.69
CA GLY A 51 -0.18 8.97 -11.80
C GLY A 51 0.91 8.17 -12.52
N ASN A 52 1.40 8.69 -13.66
CA ASN A 52 2.42 8.07 -14.52
C ASN A 52 2.07 6.67 -15.07
N ARG A 53 0.78 6.28 -15.03
CA ARG A 53 0.28 5.00 -15.54
C ARG A 53 -0.77 5.25 -16.61
N THR A 54 -0.74 4.44 -17.66
CA THR A 54 -1.76 4.49 -18.72
C THR A 54 -2.86 3.49 -18.41
N PHE A 55 -4.08 3.99 -18.20
CA PHE A 55 -5.29 3.21 -18.06
C PHE A 55 -5.92 3.02 -19.44
N VAL A 56 -6.29 1.77 -19.76
CA VAL A 56 -6.83 1.37 -21.06
C VAL A 56 -8.34 1.39 -21.02
N GLY A 57 -8.97 2.04 -22.00
CA GLY A 57 -10.43 2.09 -22.13
C GLY A 57 -11.03 0.69 -22.32
N ASP A 58 -12.00 0.31 -21.49
CA ASP A 58 -12.63 -1.01 -21.56
C ASP A 58 -13.62 -1.17 -22.73
N MET A 59 -13.92 -0.08 -23.45
CA MET A 59 -14.72 -0.12 -24.69
C MET A 59 -13.86 -0.23 -25.96
N ILE A 60 -12.54 -0.18 -25.83
CA ILE A 60 -11.63 -0.37 -26.97
C ILE A 60 -11.71 -1.82 -27.43
N SER A 61 -12.01 -2.00 -28.71
CA SER A 61 -12.10 -3.33 -29.32
C SER A 61 -10.71 -3.94 -29.53
N GLY A 62 -10.54 -5.23 -29.18
CA GLY A 62 -9.33 -6.01 -29.52
C GLY A 62 -8.44 -6.43 -28.35
N GLY A 63 -8.76 -6.05 -27.11
CA GLY A 63 -8.08 -6.57 -25.91
C GLY A 63 -8.73 -7.88 -25.41
N ASN A 64 -7.94 -8.94 -25.26
CA ASN A 64 -8.44 -10.24 -24.76
C ASN A 64 -8.25 -10.45 -23.25
N SER A 65 -7.46 -9.59 -22.58
CA SER A 65 -7.10 -9.78 -21.17
C SER A 65 -8.13 -9.26 -20.18
N VAL A 66 -9.04 -8.38 -20.60
CA VAL A 66 -10.11 -7.83 -19.75
C VAL A 66 -11.44 -7.89 -20.49
N SER A 67 -12.48 -8.39 -19.84
CA SER A 67 -13.84 -8.37 -20.35
C SER A 67 -14.83 -8.03 -19.24
N PHE A 68 -16.04 -7.61 -19.62
CA PHE A 68 -17.09 -7.28 -18.66
C PHE A 68 -18.46 -7.73 -19.14
N THR A 69 -19.40 -7.92 -18.22
CA THR A 69 -20.81 -8.20 -18.53
C THR A 69 -21.39 -7.04 -19.33
N LYS A 70 -21.86 -7.26 -20.56
CA LYS A 70 -22.43 -6.18 -21.39
C LYS A 70 -23.86 -5.80 -21.00
N LYS A 71 -24.70 -6.79 -20.70
CA LYS A 71 -26.13 -6.60 -20.41
C LYS A 71 -26.32 -5.93 -19.06
N GLY A 72 -27.20 -4.92 -18.99
CA GLY A 72 -27.49 -4.21 -17.74
C GLY A 72 -26.36 -3.29 -17.30
N THR A 73 -25.56 -2.80 -18.25
CA THR A 73 -24.45 -1.88 -18.01
C THR A 73 -24.56 -0.64 -18.88
N GLU A 74 -24.15 0.48 -18.33
CA GLU A 74 -24.18 1.79 -18.99
C GLU A 74 -22.83 2.50 -18.74
N ALA A 75 -22.44 3.39 -19.65
CA ALA A 75 -21.26 4.23 -19.51
C ALA A 75 -21.68 5.69 -19.64
N ILE A 76 -21.23 6.54 -18.71
CA ILE A 76 -21.63 7.95 -18.66
C ILE A 76 -20.39 8.82 -18.47
N ASN A 77 -20.34 9.95 -19.19
CA ASN A 77 -19.42 11.03 -18.89
C ASN A 77 -20.02 11.89 -17.77
N GLN A 78 -19.29 12.01 -16.66
CA GLN A 78 -19.70 12.81 -15.51
C GLN A 78 -18.88 14.09 -15.32
N SER A 79 -18.09 14.47 -16.33
CA SER A 79 -17.24 15.67 -16.33
C SER A 79 -16.23 15.70 -15.18
N GLY A 80 -15.78 14.52 -14.73
CA GLY A 80 -14.62 14.38 -13.85
C GLY A 80 -13.30 14.58 -14.61
N SER A 81 -12.18 14.34 -13.96
CA SER A 81 -10.85 14.45 -14.57
C SER A 81 -10.13 13.10 -14.62
N GLY A 82 -9.34 12.89 -15.67
CA GLY A 82 -8.50 11.70 -15.84
C GLY A 82 -9.34 10.41 -15.80
N ILE A 83 -8.95 9.47 -14.94
CA ILE A 83 -9.65 8.19 -14.74
C ILE A 83 -11.05 8.32 -14.10
N TYR A 84 -11.48 9.53 -13.72
CA TYR A 84 -12.79 9.78 -13.11
C TYR A 84 -13.78 10.48 -14.05
N GLU A 85 -13.36 10.79 -15.28
CA GLU A 85 -14.22 11.43 -16.28
C GLU A 85 -15.39 10.52 -16.69
N MET A 86 -15.09 9.27 -16.98
CA MET A 86 -16.07 8.23 -17.32
C MET A 86 -16.39 7.37 -16.10
N VAL A 87 -17.61 6.83 -16.10
CA VAL A 87 -18.06 5.86 -15.11
C VAL A 87 -18.85 4.76 -15.79
N ARG A 88 -18.57 3.50 -15.44
CA ARG A 88 -19.42 2.36 -15.79
C ARG A 88 -20.41 2.11 -14.67
N ILE A 89 -21.68 1.97 -15.01
CA ILE A 89 -22.80 1.71 -14.11
C ILE A 89 -23.36 0.32 -14.38
N PHE A 90 -23.75 -0.38 -13.32
CA PHE A 90 -24.38 -1.69 -13.35
C PHE A 90 -25.76 -1.60 -12.70
N THR A 91 -26.81 -1.91 -13.44
CA THR A 91 -28.20 -1.95 -12.95
C THR A 91 -28.64 -3.38 -12.58
N SER A 92 -27.77 -4.36 -12.82
CA SER A 92 -27.96 -5.77 -12.45
C SER A 92 -26.61 -6.41 -12.11
N PRO A 93 -26.60 -7.56 -11.40
CA PRO A 93 -25.36 -8.24 -11.04
C PRO A 93 -24.46 -8.47 -12.26
N SER A 94 -23.27 -7.87 -12.23
CA SER A 94 -22.35 -7.80 -13.37
C SER A 94 -20.92 -8.05 -12.90
N SER A 95 -20.01 -8.38 -13.80
CA SER A 95 -18.62 -8.59 -13.45
C SER A 95 -17.63 -8.10 -14.49
N TYR A 96 -16.42 -7.82 -14.02
CA TYR A 96 -15.21 -7.79 -14.83
C TYR A 96 -14.46 -9.10 -14.67
N LYS A 97 -13.92 -9.61 -15.77
CA LYS A 97 -13.07 -10.79 -15.81
C LYS A 97 -11.71 -10.39 -16.38
N PHE A 98 -10.67 -10.81 -15.69
CA PHE A 98 -9.28 -10.58 -16.00
C PHE A 98 -8.63 -11.91 -16.31
N GLN A 99 -7.89 -11.97 -17.41
CA GLN A 99 -6.96 -13.06 -17.70
C GLN A 99 -5.58 -12.60 -17.27
N LEU A 100 -5.10 -13.23 -16.19
CA LEU A 100 -3.82 -12.89 -15.59
C LEU A 100 -2.69 -13.74 -16.16
N ASP A 101 -1.53 -13.13 -16.35
CA ASP A 101 -0.29 -13.80 -16.77
C ASP A 101 0.34 -14.60 -15.61
N SER A 102 0.06 -14.20 -14.37
CA SER A 102 0.60 -14.82 -13.15
C SER A 102 -0.41 -14.93 -12.01
N VAL A 103 -0.23 -15.96 -11.19
CA VAL A 103 -0.96 -16.13 -9.92
C VAL A 103 -0.08 -15.68 -8.75
N GLY A 104 -0.70 -15.44 -7.60
CA GLY A 104 -0.01 -15.01 -6.39
C GLY A 104 -0.61 -13.76 -5.79
N LEU A 105 0.20 -13.01 -5.07
CA LEU A 105 -0.25 -11.82 -4.36
C LEU A 105 -0.39 -10.64 -5.33
N HIS A 106 -1.58 -10.06 -5.40
CA HIS A 106 -1.91 -8.98 -6.31
C HIS A 106 -2.54 -7.81 -5.57
N PHE A 107 -2.20 -6.60 -5.97
CA PHE A 107 -2.98 -5.42 -5.64
C PHE A 107 -4.20 -5.34 -6.55
N VAL A 108 -5.36 -5.11 -5.93
CA VAL A 108 -6.61 -4.81 -6.60
C VAL A 108 -7.12 -3.46 -6.08
N ARG A 109 -7.21 -2.46 -6.96
CA ARG A 109 -7.74 -1.13 -6.60
C ARG A 109 -8.98 -0.82 -7.39
N LEU A 110 -10.00 -0.32 -6.70
CA LEU A 110 -11.26 0.09 -7.29
C LEU A 110 -11.48 1.57 -7.01
N HIS A 111 -11.67 2.32 -8.08
CA HIS A 111 -11.82 3.77 -8.05
C HIS A 111 -13.29 4.15 -8.20
N PHE A 112 -13.81 4.90 -7.25
CA PHE A 112 -15.19 5.38 -7.23
C PHE A 112 -15.23 6.89 -7.06
N SER A 113 -15.81 7.58 -8.03
CA SER A 113 -16.02 9.01 -8.00
C SER A 113 -17.38 9.34 -8.59
N ALA A 114 -18.07 10.27 -7.94
CA ALA A 114 -19.38 10.74 -8.33
C ALA A 114 -19.42 12.25 -8.12
N VAL A 115 -19.67 13.01 -9.19
CA VAL A 115 -19.85 14.46 -9.07
C VAL A 115 -21.16 14.80 -8.38
N SER A 116 -21.24 15.97 -7.73
CA SER A 116 -22.40 16.38 -6.91
C SER A 116 -23.73 16.40 -7.68
N SER A 117 -23.71 16.65 -8.99
CA SER A 117 -24.89 16.63 -9.85
C SER A 117 -25.44 15.22 -10.14
N ARG A 118 -24.65 14.15 -9.86
CA ARG A 118 -25.02 12.75 -10.06
C ARG A 118 -25.51 12.11 -8.75
N THR A 119 -26.60 12.62 -8.21
CA THR A 119 -27.16 12.19 -6.92
C THR A 119 -27.43 10.67 -6.82
N GLN A 120 -27.80 10.03 -7.93
CA GLN A 120 -28.00 8.58 -8.00
C GLN A 120 -26.72 7.79 -7.73
N LEU A 121 -25.55 8.27 -8.19
CA LEU A 121 -24.25 7.65 -7.91
C LEU A 121 -23.82 7.89 -6.47
N LEU A 122 -24.08 9.08 -5.92
CA LEU A 122 -23.80 9.39 -4.51
C LEU A 122 -24.57 8.47 -3.55
N ALA A 123 -25.82 8.16 -3.91
CA ALA A 123 -26.72 7.29 -3.16
C ALA A 123 -26.60 5.80 -3.51
N ALA A 124 -25.66 5.43 -4.39
CA ALA A 124 -25.49 4.05 -4.82
C ALA A 124 -25.14 3.13 -3.65
N ARG A 125 -25.68 1.91 -3.69
CA ARG A 125 -25.49 0.86 -2.70
C ARG A 125 -25.32 -0.47 -3.38
N PHE A 126 -24.20 -1.12 -3.11
CA PHE A 126 -23.87 -2.37 -3.77
C PHE A 126 -22.82 -3.15 -3.01
N THR A 127 -22.75 -4.44 -3.29
CA THR A 127 -21.74 -5.35 -2.76
C THR A 127 -20.76 -5.74 -3.86
N ILE A 128 -19.47 -5.75 -3.52
CA ILE A 128 -18.40 -6.20 -4.39
C ILE A 128 -17.85 -7.51 -3.84
N SER A 129 -17.54 -8.46 -4.72
CA SER A 129 -16.85 -9.71 -4.36
C SER A 129 -15.84 -10.10 -5.43
N ALA A 130 -14.78 -10.82 -5.06
CA ALA A 130 -13.80 -11.38 -5.97
C ALA A 130 -13.73 -12.91 -5.86
N THR A 131 -13.31 -13.60 -6.93
CA THR A 131 -13.24 -15.08 -6.97
C THR A 131 -12.24 -15.70 -5.99
N SER A 132 -11.22 -14.97 -5.57
CA SER A 132 -10.27 -15.42 -4.55
C SER A 132 -10.88 -15.33 -3.14
N HIS A 133 -11.39 -16.44 -2.61
CA HIS A 133 -11.75 -16.64 -1.20
C HIS A 133 -12.48 -15.45 -0.52
N LEU A 134 -13.66 -15.11 -1.06
CA LEU A 134 -14.82 -14.47 -0.40
C LEU A 134 -14.53 -13.46 0.72
N LYS A 135 -14.04 -12.27 0.33
CA LYS A 135 -14.35 -11.04 1.05
C LYS A 135 -15.32 -10.24 0.20
N SER A 136 -16.60 -10.34 0.53
CA SER A 136 -17.57 -9.37 0.05
C SER A 136 -17.52 -8.14 0.93
N PHE A 137 -17.66 -6.96 0.32
CA PHE A 137 -17.83 -5.74 1.07
C PHE A 137 -18.88 -4.87 0.41
N SER A 138 -19.72 -4.28 1.24
CA SER A 138 -20.78 -3.38 0.79
C SER A 138 -20.25 -1.95 0.80
N LEU A 139 -20.47 -1.26 -0.31
CA LEU A 139 -20.20 0.16 -0.46
C LEU A 139 -21.52 0.92 -0.49
N GLN A 140 -21.49 2.07 0.17
CA GLN A 140 -22.58 3.02 0.22
C GLN A 140 -22.01 4.40 0.56
N ASN A 141 -22.81 5.45 0.31
CA ASN A 141 -22.51 6.84 0.65
C ASN A 141 -21.20 7.35 0.03
N PHE A 142 -21.28 7.87 -1.19
CA PHE A 142 -20.12 8.40 -1.92
C PHE A 142 -20.00 9.93 -1.80
N ASN A 143 -20.19 10.47 -0.60
CA ASN A 143 -20.12 11.92 -0.36
C ASN A 143 -18.68 12.47 -0.38
N GLU A 144 -17.70 11.62 -0.07
CA GLU A 144 -16.28 11.94 -0.10
C GLU A 144 -15.63 11.18 -1.27
N THR A 145 -15.52 11.85 -2.42
CA THR A 145 -14.93 11.29 -3.65
C THR A 145 -13.72 12.10 -4.11
N PRO A 146 -12.75 11.50 -4.82
CA PRO A 146 -12.69 10.08 -5.19
C PRO A 146 -12.36 9.17 -4.00
N ARG A 147 -13.03 8.02 -3.95
CA ARG A 147 -12.81 6.94 -2.99
C ARG A 147 -12.07 5.81 -3.69
N VAL A 148 -10.96 5.36 -3.12
CA VAL A 148 -10.16 4.26 -3.64
C VAL A 148 -10.18 3.13 -2.63
N GLU A 149 -10.73 1.98 -3.03
CA GLU A 149 -10.69 0.77 -2.23
C GLU A 149 -9.52 -0.09 -2.72
N GLU A 150 -8.54 -0.33 -1.85
CA GLU A 150 -7.35 -1.11 -2.17
C GLU A 150 -7.31 -2.41 -1.37
N PHE A 151 -7.17 -3.50 -2.10
CA PHE A 151 -7.02 -4.83 -1.58
C PHE A 151 -5.68 -5.39 -2.01
N LEU A 152 -5.15 -6.25 -1.17
CA LEU A 152 -4.09 -7.15 -1.53
C LEU A 152 -4.67 -8.55 -1.44
N LEU A 153 -4.74 -9.27 -2.56
CA LEU A 153 -5.43 -10.55 -2.66
C LEU A 153 -4.46 -11.63 -3.12
N MET A 154 -4.52 -12.79 -2.46
CA MET A 154 -3.92 -14.00 -2.98
C MET A 154 -4.84 -14.57 -4.05
N ILE A 155 -4.42 -14.45 -5.31
CA ILE A 155 -5.12 -15.00 -6.46
C ILE A 155 -4.46 -16.33 -6.83
N ASP A 156 -5.27 -17.39 -6.92
CA ASP A 156 -4.84 -18.77 -7.16
C ASP A 156 -5.17 -19.28 -8.56
N SER A 157 -5.85 -18.46 -9.37
CA SER A 157 -6.25 -18.77 -10.75
C SER A 157 -5.90 -17.61 -11.69
N PRO A 158 -5.41 -17.90 -12.91
CA PRO A 158 -5.27 -16.89 -13.96
C PRO A 158 -6.59 -16.18 -14.29
N GLU A 159 -7.72 -16.87 -14.12
CA GLU A 159 -9.04 -16.27 -14.30
C GLU A 159 -9.50 -15.58 -13.02
N PHE A 160 -9.38 -14.25 -12.99
CA PHE A 160 -9.79 -13.44 -11.86
C PHE A 160 -11.08 -12.66 -12.19
N GLU A 161 -12.09 -12.77 -11.34
CA GLU A 161 -13.38 -12.09 -11.54
C GLU A 161 -13.68 -11.15 -10.37
N ILE A 162 -14.08 -9.93 -10.71
CA ILE A 162 -14.62 -8.94 -9.77
C ILE A 162 -16.09 -8.73 -10.09
N ARG A 163 -16.96 -9.05 -9.15
CA ARG A 163 -18.41 -9.00 -9.29
C ARG A 163 -18.99 -7.83 -8.51
N PHE A 164 -19.87 -7.09 -9.17
CA PHE A 164 -20.61 -5.94 -8.65
C PHE A 164 -22.10 -6.31 -8.58
N VAL A 165 -22.67 -6.24 -7.38
CA VAL A 165 -24.05 -6.64 -7.10
C VAL A 165 -24.79 -5.45 -6.48
N PRO A 166 -25.59 -4.71 -7.28
CA PRO A 166 -26.45 -3.64 -6.76
C PRO A 166 -27.46 -4.15 -5.73
N ASP A 167 -27.74 -3.33 -4.72
CA ASP A 167 -28.90 -3.52 -3.84
C ASP A 167 -30.21 -3.33 -4.63
N HIS A 168 -31.33 -3.80 -4.07
CA HIS A 168 -32.65 -3.61 -4.67
C HIS A 168 -32.94 -2.11 -4.92
N SER A 169 -33.40 -1.78 -6.13
CA SER A 169 -33.63 -0.40 -6.58
C SER A 169 -32.42 0.53 -6.47
N SER A 170 -31.21 -0.01 -6.47
CA SER A 170 -29.95 0.74 -6.49
C SER A 170 -29.13 0.40 -7.73
N MET A 171 -27.89 0.89 -7.77
CA MET A 171 -26.92 0.63 -8.82
C MET A 171 -25.53 0.42 -8.22
N ALA A 172 -24.67 -0.25 -8.98
CA ALA A 172 -23.23 -0.29 -8.72
C ALA A 172 -22.51 0.53 -9.78
N PHE A 173 -21.33 1.03 -9.47
CA PHE A 173 -20.53 1.75 -10.46
C PHE A 173 -19.05 1.63 -10.18
N VAL A 174 -18.21 1.90 -11.18
CA VAL A 174 -16.76 1.96 -11.04
C VAL A 174 -16.18 2.86 -12.13
N ASN A 175 -15.17 3.65 -11.78
CA ASN A 175 -14.48 4.56 -12.70
C ASN A 175 -13.20 3.94 -13.27
N ALA A 176 -12.44 3.26 -12.42
CA ALA A 176 -11.25 2.56 -12.84
C ALA A 176 -10.96 1.35 -11.96
N ILE A 177 -10.27 0.38 -12.56
CA ILE A 177 -9.80 -0.82 -11.87
C ILE A 177 -8.31 -0.98 -12.12
N GLU A 178 -7.55 -1.26 -11.06
CA GLU A 178 -6.17 -1.71 -11.19
C GLU A 178 -6.06 -3.14 -10.68
N VAL A 179 -5.45 -4.02 -11.47
CA VAL A 179 -5.01 -5.36 -11.04
C VAL A 179 -3.55 -5.53 -11.44
N PHE A 180 -2.68 -5.81 -10.48
CA PHE A 180 -1.26 -5.98 -10.75
C PHE A 180 -0.57 -6.76 -9.64
N SER A 181 0.50 -7.48 -10.00
CA SER A 181 1.27 -8.27 -9.04
C SER A 181 1.86 -7.39 -7.94
N ALA A 182 1.86 -7.88 -6.71
CA ALA A 182 2.54 -7.24 -5.58
C ALA A 182 4.04 -7.55 -5.64
N PRO A 183 4.92 -6.63 -5.20
CA PRO A 183 6.32 -6.96 -5.02
C PRO A 183 6.51 -8.05 -3.96
N ASP A 184 7.59 -8.81 -4.08
CA ASP A 184 7.95 -9.89 -3.14
C ASP A 184 8.44 -9.39 -1.77
N ASP A 185 8.50 -8.07 -1.56
CA ASP A 185 8.88 -7.41 -0.30
C ASP A 185 7.78 -7.45 0.78
N LEU A 186 6.63 -8.02 0.44
CA LEU A 186 5.50 -8.10 1.34
C LEU A 186 5.49 -9.38 2.16
N GLU A 187 6.32 -9.41 3.20
CA GLU A 187 6.34 -10.51 4.17
C GLU A 187 5.08 -10.49 5.06
N ILE A 188 4.02 -11.14 4.58
CA ILE A 188 2.85 -11.49 5.41
C ILE A 188 3.17 -12.80 6.11
N PRO A 189 3.04 -12.89 7.46
CA PRO A 189 3.28 -14.12 8.18
C PRO A 189 2.47 -15.29 7.58
N SER A 190 3.13 -16.43 7.35
CA SER A 190 2.55 -17.57 6.62
C SER A 190 1.22 -18.08 7.19
N ASP A 191 1.02 -17.97 8.50
CA ASP A 191 -0.19 -18.39 9.21
C ASP A 191 -1.33 -17.34 9.17
N SER A 192 -1.13 -16.22 8.47
CA SER A 192 -2.12 -15.15 8.35
C SER A 192 -2.91 -15.24 7.04
N ASP A 193 -4.16 -14.77 7.08
CA ASP A 193 -4.94 -14.50 5.88
C ASP A 193 -4.19 -13.44 5.04
N LYS A 194 -3.77 -13.83 3.83
CA LYS A 194 -3.01 -12.95 2.94
C LYS A 194 -3.89 -11.97 2.17
N ASN A 195 -5.22 -12.08 2.31
CA ASN A 195 -6.16 -11.13 1.75
C ASN A 195 -6.32 -9.94 2.69
N LEU A 196 -5.70 -8.80 2.36
CA LEU A 196 -5.74 -7.58 3.17
C LEU A 196 -6.60 -6.50 2.51
N HIS A 197 -7.25 -5.69 3.34
CA HIS A 197 -7.92 -4.45 2.91
C HIS A 197 -7.15 -3.28 3.54
N THR A 198 -6.66 -2.37 2.71
CA THR A 198 -5.92 -1.21 3.21
C THR A 198 -6.88 -0.20 3.83
N VAL A 199 -6.80 -0.03 5.16
CA VAL A 199 -7.64 0.92 5.91
C VAL A 199 -6.94 2.26 6.11
N TYR A 200 -5.63 2.22 6.40
CA TYR A 200 -4.81 3.41 6.63
C TYR A 200 -3.46 3.28 5.93
N ARG A 201 -2.96 4.39 5.41
CA ARG A 201 -1.61 4.54 4.87
C ARG A 201 -1.15 5.98 5.09
N LEU A 202 -0.15 6.17 5.95
CA LEU A 202 0.25 7.49 6.43
C LEU A 202 1.72 7.77 6.11
N ASN A 203 2.01 9.01 5.69
CA ASN A 203 3.37 9.53 5.63
C ASN A 203 3.68 10.29 6.92
N VAL A 204 4.40 9.66 7.85
CA VAL A 204 4.60 10.18 9.20
C VAL A 204 5.56 11.37 9.20
N GLY A 205 5.09 12.52 9.69
CA GLY A 205 5.88 13.77 9.76
C GLY A 205 6.11 14.45 8.41
N GLY A 206 5.60 13.85 7.33
CA GLY A 206 5.74 14.34 5.96
C GLY A 206 4.48 14.98 5.41
N LYS A 207 4.52 15.29 4.11
CA LYS A 207 3.36 15.79 3.35
C LYS A 207 2.59 14.64 2.72
N LYS A 208 1.35 14.90 2.33
CA LYS A 208 0.55 13.97 1.54
C LYS A 208 1.30 13.59 0.27
N ILE A 209 1.43 12.28 0.01
CA ILE A 209 2.02 11.75 -1.23
C ILE A 209 0.86 11.29 -2.12
N THR A 210 0.86 11.75 -3.37
CA THR A 210 -0.15 11.40 -4.37
C THR A 210 0.39 10.33 -5.32
N PRO A 211 -0.48 9.68 -6.12
CA PRO A 211 -0.06 8.62 -7.04
C PRO A 211 1.04 9.02 -8.03
N GLU A 212 1.17 10.30 -8.38
CA GLU A 212 2.22 10.83 -9.25
C GLU A 212 3.61 10.74 -8.62
N ASN A 213 3.67 10.76 -7.29
CA ASN A 213 4.88 10.78 -6.49
C ASN A 213 5.13 9.44 -5.76
N ASP A 214 4.32 8.42 -6.01
CA ASP A 214 4.47 7.07 -5.46
C ASP A 214 4.80 6.06 -6.57
N THR A 215 5.78 5.21 -6.31
CA THR A 215 6.26 4.18 -7.25
C THR A 215 5.20 3.14 -7.61
N LEU A 216 4.22 2.91 -6.74
CA LEU A 216 3.10 2.00 -6.98
C LEU A 216 1.78 2.75 -7.25
N GLY A 217 1.76 4.08 -7.29
CA GLY A 217 0.56 4.89 -7.47
C GLY A 217 -0.37 4.94 -6.25
N ARG A 218 0.18 4.72 -5.04
CA ARG A 218 -0.52 4.83 -3.75
C ARG A 218 -0.68 6.29 -3.32
N THR A 219 -1.69 6.54 -2.50
CA THR A 219 -1.80 7.79 -1.73
C THR A 219 -1.34 7.54 -0.29
N TRP A 220 -0.50 8.42 0.25
CA TRP A 220 -0.12 8.43 1.66
C TRP A 220 -0.67 9.70 2.32
N SER A 221 -1.54 9.54 3.32
CA SER A 221 -2.18 10.64 4.03
C SER A 221 -1.28 11.22 5.12
N LEU A 222 -1.63 12.41 5.60
CA LEU A 222 -0.97 13.03 6.77
C LEU A 222 -1.29 12.23 8.03
N ASP A 223 -0.35 12.16 8.97
CA ASP A 223 -0.53 11.42 10.22
C ASP A 223 -1.07 12.28 11.39
N ASP A 224 -1.02 13.61 11.28
CA ASP A 224 -1.36 14.57 12.35
C ASP A 224 -2.77 14.41 12.93
N ASP A 225 -3.74 14.01 12.11
CA ASP A 225 -5.13 13.81 12.54
C ASP A 225 -5.32 12.52 13.36
N PHE A 226 -4.30 11.67 13.40
CA PHE A 226 -4.29 10.41 14.15
C PHE A 226 -3.47 10.52 15.43
N LEU A 227 -2.71 11.60 15.65
CA LEU A 227 -1.98 11.82 16.89
C LEU A 227 -2.96 12.06 18.05
N TYR A 228 -2.76 11.32 19.15
CA TYR A 228 -3.53 11.49 20.38
C TYR A 228 -3.22 12.84 21.04
N GLU A 229 -1.94 13.18 21.15
CA GLU A 229 -1.44 14.47 21.64
C GLU A 229 -0.52 15.09 20.60
N LYS A 230 -0.95 16.16 19.93
CA LYS A 230 -0.19 16.78 18.82
C LYS A 230 1.16 17.34 19.28
N ASP A 231 1.22 17.90 20.48
CA ASP A 231 2.43 18.53 21.03
C ASP A 231 3.48 17.53 21.54
N SER A 232 3.13 16.24 21.63
CA SER A 232 4.04 15.16 22.06
C SER A 232 5.15 14.87 21.04
N ALA A 233 4.96 15.29 19.78
CA ALA A 233 5.84 14.98 18.68
C ALA A 233 6.20 16.21 17.84
N ARG A 234 7.37 16.16 17.20
CA ARG A 234 7.83 17.15 16.22
C ARG A 234 8.28 16.46 14.95
N ASN A 235 8.08 17.12 13.82
CA ASN A 235 8.50 16.60 12.52
C ASN A 235 10.01 16.81 12.34
N ILE A 236 10.67 15.81 11.77
CA ILE A 236 12.04 15.90 11.27
C ILE A 236 12.05 15.47 9.81
N ASN A 237 12.99 16.01 9.04
CA ASN A 237 13.14 15.69 7.63
C ASN A 237 14.62 15.60 7.24
N SER A 238 14.87 14.98 6.10
CA SER A 238 16.17 14.93 5.45
C SER A 238 16.01 15.09 3.95
N THR A 239 17.01 15.67 3.31
CA THR A 239 17.12 15.79 1.85
C THR A 239 17.91 14.64 1.24
N GLN A 240 18.50 13.77 2.08
CA GLN A 240 19.29 12.64 1.61
C GLN A 240 18.40 11.60 0.94
N LYS A 241 18.94 10.94 -0.09
CA LYS A 241 18.24 9.84 -0.74
C LYS A 241 18.38 8.58 0.15
N PRO A 242 17.29 7.88 0.46
CA PRO A 242 17.37 6.63 1.22
C PRO A 242 18.26 5.61 0.50
N ASN A 243 19.12 4.94 1.26
CA ASN A 243 19.88 3.82 0.76
C ASN A 243 19.05 2.53 0.92
N TYR A 244 18.52 2.02 -0.19
CA TYR A 244 17.83 0.74 -0.19
C TYR A 244 18.87 -0.38 -0.23
N GLU A 245 19.13 -1.01 0.91
CA GLU A 245 20.01 -2.17 0.96
C GLU A 245 19.48 -3.27 0.03
N SER A 246 20.38 -3.85 -0.78
CA SER A 246 20.00 -4.78 -1.84
C SER A 246 19.47 -6.09 -1.26
N GLY A 247 18.14 -6.25 -1.19
CA GLY A 247 17.52 -7.57 -0.99
C GLY A 247 16.12 -7.58 -0.37
N THR A 248 15.81 -6.66 0.55
CA THR A 248 14.58 -6.75 1.38
C THR A 248 13.66 -5.54 1.26
N VAL A 249 14.19 -4.33 1.09
CA VAL A 249 13.40 -3.10 0.97
C VAL A 249 13.76 -2.40 -0.34
N THR A 250 12.75 -1.95 -1.08
CA THR A 250 12.93 -1.27 -2.36
C THR A 250 12.10 0.01 -2.40
N GLN A 251 12.31 0.82 -3.44
CA GLN A 251 11.44 1.97 -3.72
C GLN A 251 9.96 1.59 -3.91
N PHE A 252 9.64 0.31 -4.16
CA PHE A 252 8.26 -0.18 -4.26
C PHE A 252 7.64 -0.46 -2.89
N THR A 253 8.47 -0.72 -1.87
CA THR A 253 8.02 -0.86 -0.47
C THR A 253 7.36 0.43 -0.01
N ALA A 254 8.05 1.56 -0.18
CA ALA A 254 7.54 2.92 -0.02
C ALA A 254 8.45 3.89 -0.80
N PRO A 255 7.94 5.03 -1.28
CA PRO A 255 8.74 6.00 -2.02
C PRO A 255 9.69 6.75 -1.09
N ASP A 256 10.74 7.36 -1.65
CA ASP A 256 11.77 8.10 -0.90
C ASP A 256 11.16 9.12 0.09
N PHE A 257 10.08 9.80 -0.32
CA PHE A 257 9.38 10.78 0.50
C PHE A 257 8.82 10.24 1.82
N VAL A 258 8.59 8.92 1.94
CA VAL A 258 8.19 8.28 3.21
C VAL A 258 9.38 8.15 4.15
N TYR A 259 10.54 7.80 3.61
CA TYR A 259 11.76 7.59 4.41
C TYR A 259 12.54 8.87 4.67
N GLN A 260 12.22 9.97 3.97
CA GLN A 260 12.82 11.29 4.16
C GLN A 260 12.18 12.12 5.28
N THR A 261 11.10 11.64 5.88
CA THR A 261 10.39 12.34 6.94
C THR A 261 10.06 11.39 8.08
N ALA A 262 10.07 11.91 9.30
CA ALA A 262 9.68 11.17 10.49
C ALA A 262 9.13 12.11 11.57
N LYS A 263 8.58 11.54 12.64
CA LYS A 263 8.27 12.26 13.88
C LYS A 263 9.16 11.75 15.00
N THR A 264 9.72 12.69 15.78
CA THR A 264 10.40 12.38 17.03
C THR A 264 9.60 12.94 18.19
N MET A 265 9.86 12.43 19.39
CA MET A 265 9.37 13.04 20.61
C MET A 265 9.79 14.52 20.70
N ASN A 266 8.89 15.36 21.21
CA ASN A 266 9.14 16.76 21.45
C ASN A 266 9.59 16.97 22.90
N HIS A 267 10.91 17.06 23.13
CA HIS A 267 11.48 17.30 24.46
C HIS A 267 11.42 18.76 24.92
N SER A 268 11.06 19.69 24.01
CA SER A 268 11.11 21.14 24.26
C SER A 268 9.81 21.74 24.80
N SER A 269 8.71 20.98 24.87
CA SER A 269 7.40 21.54 25.23
C SER A 269 7.17 21.79 26.71
N ASN A 270 8.04 21.32 27.63
CA ASN A 270 7.75 21.42 29.05
C ASN A 270 8.96 21.93 29.88
N GLU A 271 8.95 23.22 30.23
CA GLU A 271 9.59 23.69 31.46
C GLU A 271 8.98 22.90 32.65
N GLY A 272 9.73 21.96 33.23
CA GLY A 272 9.33 21.25 34.46
C GLY A 272 9.23 19.72 34.39
N VAL A 273 9.69 19.05 33.32
CA VAL A 273 9.73 17.58 33.31
C VAL A 273 10.88 17.09 34.16
N VAL A 274 10.53 16.28 35.17
CA VAL A 274 11.45 15.52 36.01
C VAL A 274 12.19 14.50 35.14
N GLU A 275 13.51 14.48 35.26
CA GLU A 275 14.39 13.48 34.68
C GLU A 275 13.83 12.06 34.95
N GLY A 276 13.40 11.35 33.89
CA GLY A 276 12.86 9.98 34.00
C GLY A 276 11.40 9.76 33.56
N MET A 277 10.65 10.78 33.12
CA MET A 277 9.32 10.56 32.51
C MET A 277 9.43 10.02 31.08
N LEU A 278 9.01 8.77 30.88
CA LEU A 278 8.79 8.18 29.55
C LEU A 278 7.56 8.84 28.92
N MET A 279 7.77 9.74 27.95
CA MET A 279 6.66 10.22 27.12
C MET A 279 6.45 9.25 25.95
N ASN A 280 5.20 9.09 25.52
CA ASN A 280 4.87 8.27 24.37
C ASN A 280 4.31 9.15 23.25
N VAL A 281 4.83 9.00 22.04
CA VAL A 281 4.11 9.50 20.86
C VAL A 281 3.09 8.44 20.46
N THR A 282 1.81 8.80 20.49
CA THR A 282 0.71 7.86 20.31
C THR A 282 -0.14 8.24 19.12
N TRP A 283 -0.33 7.29 18.20
CA TRP A 283 -1.31 7.38 17.11
C TRP A 283 -2.50 6.48 17.44
N SER A 284 -3.72 6.99 17.22
CA SER A 284 -4.98 6.31 17.49
C SER A 284 -5.79 6.14 16.21
N PHE A 285 -6.20 4.90 15.95
CA PHE A 285 -6.89 4.50 14.72
C PHE A 285 -8.24 3.87 15.05
N LYS A 286 -9.29 4.31 14.35
CA LYS A 286 -10.63 3.70 14.48
C LYS A 286 -10.72 2.49 13.56
N VAL A 287 -10.74 1.30 14.13
CA VAL A 287 -10.79 0.04 13.39
C VAL A 287 -11.96 -0.85 13.81
N LYS A 288 -12.32 -1.84 12.99
CA LYS A 288 -13.39 -2.79 13.32
C LYS A 288 -12.88 -3.81 14.34
N SER A 289 -13.49 -3.88 15.52
CA SER A 289 -13.05 -4.77 16.61
C SER A 289 -13.11 -6.27 16.27
N SER A 290 -13.95 -6.66 15.31
CA SER A 290 -14.12 -8.06 14.88
C SER A 290 -13.08 -8.55 13.87
N SER A 291 -12.12 -7.71 13.49
CA SER A 291 -11.13 -8.03 12.45
C SER A 291 -9.70 -8.06 13.00
N ARG A 292 -8.87 -8.96 12.48
CA ARG A 292 -7.41 -8.92 12.70
C ARG A 292 -6.81 -7.85 11.79
N HIS A 293 -5.83 -7.12 12.31
CA HIS A 293 -5.16 -6.05 11.57
C HIS A 293 -3.70 -6.38 11.36
N PHE A 294 -3.22 -6.12 10.16
CA PHE A 294 -1.80 -6.15 9.83
C PHE A 294 -1.26 -4.72 9.91
N ILE A 295 -0.21 -4.53 10.72
CA ILE A 295 0.45 -3.24 10.89
C ILE A 295 1.86 -3.36 10.31
N ARG A 296 2.15 -2.53 9.32
CA ARG A 296 3.50 -2.34 8.77
C ARG A 296 3.98 -0.96 9.16
N VAL A 297 5.15 -0.89 9.78
CA VAL A 297 5.79 0.38 10.17
C VAL A 297 7.07 0.54 9.37
N HIS A 298 7.32 1.77 8.90
CA HIS A 298 8.48 2.12 8.10
C HIS A 298 9.43 2.97 8.94
N PHE A 299 10.70 2.60 8.99
CA PHE A 299 11.74 3.33 9.73
C PHE A 299 12.90 3.64 8.79
N CYS A 300 13.51 4.80 8.98
CA CYS A 300 14.78 5.21 8.38
C CYS A 300 15.43 6.21 9.33
N ASP A 301 16.67 5.99 9.74
CA ASP A 301 17.40 6.98 10.53
C ASP A 301 17.83 8.14 9.61
N ILE A 302 17.14 9.26 9.78
CA ILE A 302 17.39 10.51 9.03
C ILE A 302 18.00 11.62 9.89
N LYS A 303 18.30 11.34 11.17
CA LYS A 303 18.83 12.32 12.12
C LYS A 303 20.35 12.16 12.32
N SER A 304 20.86 10.95 12.18
CA SER A 304 22.25 10.62 12.49
C SER A 304 23.21 10.95 11.34
N GLU A 305 24.18 11.83 11.58
CA GLU A 305 25.43 11.87 10.81
C GLU A 305 26.37 10.68 11.17
N SER A 306 26.06 9.96 12.25
CA SER A 306 26.74 8.74 12.73
C SER A 306 25.78 7.90 13.58
N GLN A 307 25.85 6.56 13.53
CA GLN A 307 25.05 5.62 14.35
C GLN A 307 24.86 6.15 15.78
N ASN A 308 23.64 6.62 16.07
CA ASN A 308 23.31 7.13 17.39
C ASN A 308 22.49 6.09 18.15
N PRO A 309 23.08 5.39 19.14
CA PRO A 309 22.36 4.42 19.97
C PRO A 309 21.20 5.06 20.77
N ASP A 310 21.16 6.39 20.89
CA ASP A 310 20.04 7.12 21.51
C ASP A 310 18.79 7.21 20.59
N SER A 311 18.82 6.58 19.41
CA SER A 311 17.67 6.49 18.50
C SER A 311 16.81 5.24 18.71
N ASP A 312 17.23 4.33 19.57
CA ASP A 312 16.50 3.11 19.89
C ASP A 312 15.23 3.43 20.71
N PHE A 313 14.12 2.75 20.40
CA PHE A 313 12.87 2.92 21.14
C PHE A 313 12.02 1.66 21.16
N TYR A 314 11.05 1.66 22.07
CA TYR A 314 10.04 0.61 22.15
C TYR A 314 8.79 1.02 21.36
N LEU A 315 8.42 0.21 20.38
CA LEU A 315 7.14 0.32 19.70
C LEU A 315 6.11 -0.53 20.45
N TYR A 316 5.05 0.11 20.94
CA TYR A 316 3.91 -0.56 21.55
C TYR A 316 2.71 -0.57 20.61
N VAL A 317 2.07 -1.74 20.48
CA VAL A 317 0.79 -1.88 19.77
C VAL A 317 -0.28 -2.32 20.77
N ASN A 318 -1.30 -1.48 20.91
CA ASN A 318 -2.45 -1.69 21.80
C ASN A 318 -2.06 -2.02 23.26
N GLY A 319 -0.90 -1.53 23.72
CA GLY A 319 -0.36 -1.80 25.06
C GLY A 319 0.01 -3.27 25.35
N GLN A 320 -0.10 -4.17 24.37
CA GLN A 320 0.08 -5.62 24.56
C GLN A 320 1.29 -6.17 23.84
N SER A 321 1.58 -5.67 22.64
CA SER A 321 2.76 -6.08 21.89
C SER A 321 3.84 -5.01 22.00
N ARG A 322 5.08 -5.44 22.26
CA ARG A 322 6.26 -4.59 22.28
C ARG A 322 7.26 -5.09 21.25
N LEU A 323 7.80 -4.19 20.44
CA LEU A 323 8.94 -4.43 19.58
C LEU A 323 10.06 -3.46 19.98
N ASP A 324 11.27 -3.99 20.10
CA ASP A 324 12.47 -3.21 20.34
C ASP A 324 12.98 -2.77 18.96
N VAL A 325 12.89 -1.48 18.65
CA VAL A 325 13.20 -0.92 17.32
C VAL A 325 14.54 -0.19 17.36
N LYS A 326 15.41 -0.54 16.42
CA LYS A 326 16.73 0.05 16.24
C LYS A 326 16.87 0.57 14.81
N PRO A 327 16.51 1.84 14.55
CA PRO A 327 16.44 2.35 13.17
C PRO A 327 17.80 2.46 12.43
N SER A 328 18.91 2.31 13.17
CA SER A 328 20.28 2.46 12.66
C SER A 328 21.03 1.12 12.46
N GLU A 329 20.38 0.00 12.78
CA GLU A 329 20.82 -1.39 12.51
C GLU A 329 20.07 -1.98 11.31
#